data_AF-A0A2N3I6C9-F1
#
_entry.id   AF-A0A2N3I6C9-F1
#
_cell.length_a   1.000
_cell.length_b   1.000
_cell.length_c   1.000
_cell.angle_alpha   90.00
_cell.angle_beta   90.00
_cell.angle_gamma   90.00
#
_symmetry.space_group_name_H-M   'P 1'
#
loop_
_entity.id
_entity.type
_entity.pdbx_description
1 polymer ?
#
loop_
_entity_poly.entity_id
_entity_poly.type
_entity_poly.pdbx_seq_one_letter_code
_entity_poly.pdbx_strand_id
1 'polypeptide(L)'
;MLGRWFVFRRQIKSPEGENKNTRHMGKMYNKYRLEELPIVADLLLQLMNRDLHHFASFSAEFNEDYLKRVREEVSKTQRLTSVQTITAEKSKLTSVRYAVMIKISYLLDRVDAYATRAADQLQVLPADFGVREAKQELKRKNVEGSWMRIKEVEKNIATNLVALQAKGYPAELGLELHELTGKMTRMNLQKVEMISRRKQLVIQNHIQYQRLWQYILEISDIGKLVMRPERGKASEYQLCNLLKHIRKPVLVEGSSSIPE
;
A
#
# COMPACT_ATOMS: atom_id res chain seq x y z
N MET A 1 -25.99 18.92 46.09
CA MET A 1 -25.05 19.73 45.26
C MET A 1 -23.70 19.04 45.26
N LEU A 2 -22.92 19.15 44.17
CA LEU A 2 -21.69 18.40 43.83
C LEU A 2 -22.00 17.00 43.25
N GLY A 3 -21.48 16.56 42.10
CA GLY A 3 -20.66 17.16 41.06
C GLY A 3 -20.71 16.20 39.86
N ARG A 4 -20.95 16.73 38.66
CA ARG A 4 -21.16 15.98 37.42
C ARG A 4 -19.93 15.15 37.05
N TRP A 5 -20.14 13.85 36.85
CA TRP A 5 -19.21 12.97 36.15
C TRP A 5 -19.12 13.38 34.67
N PHE A 6 -17.95 13.87 34.28
CA PHE A 6 -17.59 14.12 32.89
C PHE A 6 -17.45 12.78 32.15
N VAL A 7 -18.46 12.39 31.38
CA VAL A 7 -18.35 11.29 30.42
C VAL A 7 -17.62 11.82 29.19
N PHE A 8 -16.31 11.54 29.10
CA PHE A 8 -15.50 11.79 27.92
C PHE A 8 -15.87 10.77 26.82
N ARG A 9 -17.00 10.98 26.15
CA ARG A 9 -17.38 10.22 24.95
C ARG A 9 -16.48 10.69 23.81
N ARG A 10 -15.34 10.03 23.63
CA ARG A 10 -14.52 10.12 22.42
C ARG A 10 -15.42 9.75 21.23
N GLN A 11 -15.86 10.75 20.47
CA GLN A 11 -16.36 10.53 19.13
C GLN A 11 -15.24 9.85 18.34
N ILE A 12 -15.45 8.56 18.03
CA ILE A 12 -14.70 7.88 16.99
C ILE A 12 -15.14 8.55 15.69
N LYS A 13 -14.46 9.63 15.32
CA LYS A 13 -14.45 10.06 13.93
C LYS A 13 -13.84 8.91 13.14
N SER A 14 -14.67 8.27 12.33
CA SER A 14 -14.21 7.42 11.23
C SER A 14 -13.12 8.18 10.48
N PRO A 15 -11.98 7.56 10.12
CA PRO A 15 -10.99 8.24 9.32
C PRO A 15 -11.53 8.27 7.89
N GLU A 16 -12.44 9.20 7.61
CA GLU A 16 -12.58 9.82 6.30
C GLU A 16 -11.29 10.62 6.02
N GLY A 17 -10.21 9.89 5.86
CA GLY A 17 -9.06 10.31 5.09
C GLY A 17 -9.38 10.07 3.63
N GLU A 18 -10.45 10.70 3.14
CA GLU A 18 -10.65 10.90 1.71
C GLU A 18 -9.36 11.57 1.21
N ASN A 19 -8.61 10.81 0.43
CA ASN A 19 -7.25 11.12 0.04
C ASN A 19 -7.25 12.43 -0.76
N LYS A 20 -6.91 13.57 -0.13
CA LYS A 20 -6.87 14.88 -0.81
C LYS A 20 -5.92 14.88 -2.02
N ASN A 21 -4.97 13.94 -2.07
CA ASN A 21 -4.09 13.73 -3.23
C ASN A 21 -4.80 13.07 -4.44
N THR A 22 -5.87 12.28 -4.26
CA THR A 22 -6.63 11.75 -5.41
C THR A 22 -7.57 12.79 -6.01
N ARG A 23 -8.05 13.76 -5.22
CA ARG A 23 -8.89 14.87 -5.72
C ARG A 23 -8.15 15.86 -6.62
N HIS A 24 -6.83 16.05 -6.45
CA HIS A 24 -6.04 16.89 -7.38
C HIS A 24 -5.67 16.14 -8.67
N MET A 25 -5.57 14.81 -8.64
CA MET A 25 -5.21 14.01 -9.82
C MET A 25 -6.34 13.93 -10.87
N GLY A 26 -7.60 14.03 -10.45
CA GLY A 26 -8.77 13.99 -11.36
C GLY A 26 -8.86 15.19 -12.34
N LYS A 27 -8.06 16.24 -12.14
CA LYS A 27 -8.02 17.42 -13.04
C LYS A 27 -6.93 17.36 -14.11
N MET A 28 -5.92 16.50 -13.99
CA MET A 28 -4.79 16.49 -14.93
C MET A 28 -5.11 15.80 -16.26
N TYR A 29 -5.91 14.74 -16.26
CA TYR A 29 -6.06 13.84 -17.42
C TYR A 29 -7.38 14.01 -18.17
N ASN A 30 -7.96 15.22 -18.27
CA ASN A 30 -9.15 15.52 -19.08
C ASN A 30 -10.26 14.42 -19.10
N LYS A 31 -10.78 14.04 -17.93
CA LYS A 31 -11.84 13.01 -17.76
C LYS A 31 -11.45 11.55 -18.11
N TYR A 32 -10.19 11.28 -18.48
CA TYR A 32 -9.68 9.92 -18.68
C TYR A 32 -9.42 9.21 -17.35
N ARG A 33 -9.66 7.90 -17.33
CA ARG A 33 -9.24 6.99 -16.26
C ARG A 33 -7.79 6.54 -16.53
N LEU A 34 -7.06 6.16 -15.47
CA LEU A 34 -5.63 5.81 -15.61
C LEU A 34 -5.42 4.59 -16.52
N GLU A 35 -6.34 3.63 -16.46
CA GLU A 35 -6.35 2.44 -17.32
C GLU A 35 -6.65 2.75 -18.78
N GLU A 36 -7.24 3.92 -19.08
CA GLU A 36 -7.54 4.34 -20.46
C GLU A 36 -6.34 4.98 -21.14
N LEU A 37 -5.37 5.53 -20.39
CA LEU A 37 -4.25 6.28 -20.95
C LEU A 37 -3.37 5.46 -21.90
N PRO A 38 -2.94 4.21 -21.57
CA PRO A 38 -2.17 3.39 -22.50
C PRO A 38 -2.91 3.10 -23.80
N ILE A 39 -4.21 2.81 -23.73
CA ILE A 39 -5.06 2.51 -24.89
C ILE A 39 -5.16 3.72 -25.82
N VAL A 40 -5.31 4.91 -25.25
CA VAL A 40 -5.41 6.18 -25.99
C VAL A 40 -4.09 6.53 -26.65
N ALA A 41 -2.98 6.34 -25.93
CA ALA A 41 -1.66 6.52 -26.49
C ALA A 41 -1.37 5.55 -27.64
N ASP A 42 -1.75 4.27 -27.51
CA ASP A 42 -1.63 3.29 -28.60
C ASP A 42 -2.44 3.69 -29.83
N LEU A 43 -3.69 4.15 -29.64
CA LEU A 43 -4.52 4.64 -30.74
C LEU A 43 -3.88 5.87 -31.41
N LEU A 44 -3.38 6.82 -30.63
CA LEU A 44 -2.66 7.99 -31.16
C LEU A 44 -1.39 7.60 -31.91
N LEU A 45 -0.65 6.59 -31.46
CA LEU A 45 0.52 6.08 -32.16
C LEU A 45 0.15 5.45 -33.51
N GLN A 46 -0.97 4.73 -33.58
CA GLN A 46 -1.44 4.17 -34.85
C GLN A 46 -1.81 5.27 -35.84
N LEU A 47 -2.53 6.31 -35.37
CA LEU A 47 -2.87 7.47 -36.19
C LEU A 47 -1.61 8.21 -36.66
N MET A 48 -0.70 8.53 -35.73
CA MET A 48 0.55 9.23 -36.04
C MET A 48 1.42 8.43 -37.00
N ASN A 49 1.49 7.11 -36.87
CA ASN A 49 2.24 6.25 -37.78
C ASN A 49 1.65 6.25 -39.19
N ARG A 50 0.31 6.18 -39.33
CA ARG A 50 -0.38 6.33 -40.63
C ARG A 50 -0.04 7.67 -41.28
N ASP A 51 0.05 8.70 -40.46
CA ASP A 51 0.16 10.09 -40.87
C ASP A 51 1.59 10.66 -40.77
N LEU A 52 2.59 9.78 -40.59
CA LEU A 52 3.94 10.16 -40.14
C LEU A 52 4.60 11.21 -41.04
N HIS A 53 4.37 11.14 -42.35
CA HIS A 53 4.93 12.09 -43.31
C HIS A 53 4.49 13.54 -43.05
N HIS A 54 3.25 13.77 -42.59
CA HIS A 54 2.78 15.11 -42.23
C HIS A 54 3.45 15.62 -40.96
N PHE A 55 3.66 14.73 -39.97
CA PHE A 55 4.36 15.08 -38.74
C PHE A 55 5.85 15.37 -39.01
N ALA A 56 6.52 14.54 -39.81
CA ALA A 56 7.92 14.72 -40.19
C ALA A 56 8.14 16.00 -41.01
N SER A 57 7.15 16.40 -41.82
CA SER A 57 7.17 17.68 -42.56
C SER A 57 7.01 18.90 -41.64
N PHE A 58 6.32 18.73 -40.50
CA PHE A 58 6.17 19.78 -39.49
C PHE A 58 7.44 19.94 -38.64
N SER A 59 8.04 18.83 -38.21
CA SER A 59 9.34 18.80 -37.52
C SER A 59 10.03 17.45 -37.72
N ALA A 60 11.35 17.49 -37.98
CA ALA A 60 12.18 16.29 -38.12
C ALA A 60 12.27 15.44 -36.84
N GLU A 61 11.87 15.99 -35.69
CA GLU A 61 11.78 15.26 -34.42
C GLU A 61 10.72 14.16 -34.45
N PHE A 62 9.65 14.34 -35.23
CA PHE A 62 8.58 13.36 -35.36
C PHE A 62 8.93 12.29 -36.40
N ASN A 63 9.71 11.33 -35.96
CA ASN A 63 10.22 10.22 -36.77
C ASN A 63 9.97 8.87 -36.08
N GLU A 64 10.47 7.79 -36.69
CA GLU A 64 10.36 6.44 -36.14
C GLU A 64 10.96 6.30 -34.73
N ASP A 65 12.03 7.03 -34.42
CA ASP A 65 12.61 7.02 -33.08
C ASP A 65 11.68 7.67 -32.05
N TYR A 66 10.95 8.72 -32.41
CA TYR A 66 9.91 9.29 -31.56
C TYR A 66 8.80 8.28 -31.30
N LEU A 67 8.28 7.63 -32.34
CA LEU A 67 7.24 6.59 -32.18
C LEU A 67 7.71 5.45 -31.27
N LYS A 68 8.97 5.02 -31.41
CA LYS A 68 9.58 4.01 -30.55
C LYS A 68 9.63 4.46 -29.09
N ARG A 69 10.08 5.68 -28.80
CA ARG A 69 10.11 6.23 -27.43
C ARG A 69 8.73 6.23 -26.78
N VAL A 70 7.71 6.69 -27.50
CA VAL A 70 6.34 6.72 -26.95
C VAL A 70 5.81 5.30 -26.73
N ARG A 71 6.07 4.36 -27.63
CA ARG A 71 5.67 2.94 -27.50
C ARG A 71 6.33 2.27 -26.29
N GLU A 72 7.59 2.63 -25.99
CA GLU A 72 8.26 2.20 -24.76
C GLU A 72 7.58 2.74 -23.50
N GLU A 73 7.17 4.01 -23.50
CA GLU A 73 6.44 4.63 -22.37
C GLU A 73 5.04 4.03 -22.17
N VAL A 74 4.33 3.67 -23.25
CA VAL A 74 3.08 2.89 -23.17
C VAL A 74 3.34 1.56 -22.49
N SER A 75 4.36 0.82 -22.97
CA SER A 75 4.70 -0.51 -22.44
C SER A 75 5.13 -0.45 -20.97
N LYS A 76 5.85 0.59 -20.55
CA LYS A 76 6.21 0.83 -19.14
C LYS A 76 4.95 1.07 -18.30
N THR A 77 4.01 1.86 -18.80
CA THR A 77 2.76 2.19 -18.10
C THR A 77 1.84 0.97 -17.93
N GLN A 78 1.75 0.10 -18.94
CA GLN A 78 0.98 -1.15 -18.89
C GLN A 78 1.55 -2.16 -17.87
N ARG A 79 2.86 -2.10 -17.62
CA ARG A 79 3.57 -3.00 -16.70
C ARG A 79 3.74 -2.45 -15.28
N LEU A 80 3.11 -1.31 -14.96
CA LEU A 80 3.21 -0.73 -13.62
C LEU A 80 2.70 -1.71 -12.55
N THR A 81 3.51 -1.91 -11.51
CA THR A 81 3.13 -2.81 -10.42
C THR A 81 1.94 -2.24 -9.66
N SER A 82 0.96 -3.10 -9.39
CA SER A 82 -0.24 -2.72 -8.63
C SER A 82 0.09 -2.45 -7.16
N VAL A 83 -0.34 -1.29 -6.67
CA VAL A 83 -0.30 -0.91 -5.24
C VAL A 83 -1.12 -1.87 -4.36
N GLN A 84 -2.05 -2.62 -4.96
CA GLN A 84 -2.90 -3.58 -4.25
C GLN A 84 -2.09 -4.74 -3.68
N THR A 85 -1.04 -5.20 -4.37
CA THR A 85 -0.19 -6.30 -3.89
C THR A 85 0.50 -5.95 -2.58
N ILE A 86 1.15 -4.79 -2.50
CA ILE A 86 1.79 -4.30 -1.27
C ILE A 86 0.76 -4.11 -0.14
N THR A 87 -0.46 -3.70 -0.51
CA THR A 87 -1.55 -3.53 0.46
C THR A 87 -2.02 -4.86 1.05
N ALA A 88 -2.16 -5.90 0.21
CA ALA A 88 -2.51 -7.24 0.62
C ALA A 88 -1.43 -7.87 1.52
N GLU A 89 -0.16 -7.77 1.10
CA GLU A 89 0.99 -8.24 1.89
C GLU A 89 1.03 -7.55 3.28
N LYS A 90 0.81 -6.23 3.33
CA LYS A 90 0.79 -5.47 4.59
C LYS A 90 -0.33 -5.95 5.52
N SER A 91 -1.50 -6.27 4.96
CA SER A 91 -2.63 -6.81 5.71
C SER A 91 -2.28 -8.18 6.31
N LYS A 92 -1.71 -9.07 5.51
CA LYS A 92 -1.24 -10.39 5.95
C LYS A 92 -0.19 -10.27 7.07
N LEU A 93 0.82 -9.42 6.89
CA LEU A 93 1.86 -9.17 7.90
C LEU A 93 1.25 -8.65 9.21
N THR A 94 0.27 -7.77 9.14
CA THR A 94 -0.42 -7.23 10.32
C THR A 94 -1.19 -8.32 11.08
N SER A 95 -1.87 -9.21 10.36
CA SER A 95 -2.59 -10.34 10.96
C SER A 95 -1.63 -11.29 11.69
N VAL A 96 -0.55 -11.72 11.02
CA VAL A 96 0.46 -12.60 11.60
C VAL A 96 1.11 -11.97 12.85
N ARG A 97 1.40 -10.67 12.80
CA ARG A 97 1.96 -9.95 13.95
C ARG A 97 1.01 -9.95 15.16
N TYR A 98 -0.30 -9.79 14.96
CA TYR A 98 -1.25 -9.88 16.06
C TYR A 98 -1.34 -11.29 16.64
N ALA A 99 -1.26 -12.33 15.82
CA ALA A 99 -1.19 -13.70 16.32
C ALA A 99 0.06 -13.91 17.20
N VAL A 100 1.21 -13.35 16.81
CA VAL A 100 2.44 -13.36 17.64
C VAL A 100 2.22 -12.62 18.97
N MET A 101 1.60 -11.45 18.95
CA MET A 101 1.32 -10.68 20.17
C MET A 101 0.41 -11.42 21.15
N ILE A 102 -0.58 -12.17 20.65
CA ILE A 102 -1.45 -13.02 21.47
C ILE A 102 -0.63 -14.14 22.13
N LYS A 103 0.25 -14.80 21.37
CA LYS A 103 1.15 -15.83 21.91
C LYS A 103 2.07 -15.28 23.00
N ILE A 104 2.68 -14.12 22.77
CA ILE A 104 3.50 -13.43 23.78
C ILE A 104 2.66 -13.16 25.05
N SER A 105 1.43 -12.67 24.90
CA SER A 105 0.56 -12.42 26.06
C SER A 105 0.31 -13.69 26.89
N TYR A 106 0.12 -14.84 26.24
CA TYR A 106 -0.04 -16.12 26.93
C TYR A 106 1.24 -16.58 27.63
N LEU A 107 2.40 -16.40 27.01
CA LEU A 107 3.69 -16.70 27.65
C LEU A 107 3.91 -15.81 28.88
N LEU A 108 3.56 -14.54 28.80
CA LEU A 108 3.62 -13.62 29.94
C LEU A 108 2.71 -14.08 31.10
N ASP A 109 1.51 -14.61 30.81
CA ASP A 109 0.65 -15.20 31.85
C ASP A 109 1.31 -16.39 32.55
N ARG A 110 2.04 -17.21 31.81
CA ARG A 110 2.81 -18.31 32.40
C ARG A 110 3.96 -17.79 33.26
N VAL A 111 4.69 -16.76 32.79
CA VAL A 111 5.75 -16.11 33.59
C VAL A 111 5.19 -15.58 34.91
N ASP A 112 4.05 -14.89 34.87
CA ASP A 112 3.38 -14.33 36.05
C ASP A 112 2.99 -15.41 37.07
N ALA A 113 2.45 -16.54 36.57
CA ALA A 113 2.12 -17.67 37.42
C ALA A 113 3.35 -18.28 38.10
N TYR A 114 4.48 -18.41 37.39
CA TYR A 114 5.73 -18.89 38.00
C TYR A 114 6.31 -17.89 38.99
N ALA A 115 6.30 -16.59 38.68
CA ALA A 115 6.77 -15.55 39.59
C ALA A 115 5.93 -15.55 40.88
N THR A 116 4.60 -15.69 40.78
CA THR A 116 3.71 -15.80 41.94
C THR A 116 4.00 -17.04 42.77
N ARG A 117 4.26 -18.19 42.14
CA ARG A 117 4.62 -19.44 42.84
C ARG A 117 6.00 -19.40 43.51
N ALA A 118 6.90 -18.54 43.01
CA ALA A 118 8.24 -18.34 43.52
C ALA A 118 8.36 -17.13 44.46
N ALA A 119 7.26 -16.47 44.82
CA ALA A 119 7.24 -15.16 45.48
C ALA A 119 8.13 -15.06 46.72
N ASP A 120 8.27 -16.14 47.48
CA ASP A 120 9.09 -16.24 48.70
C ASP A 120 10.60 -16.27 48.44
N GLN A 121 11.01 -16.50 47.19
CA GLN A 121 12.39 -16.74 46.76
C GLN A 121 12.88 -15.72 45.71
N LEU A 122 12.00 -14.83 45.24
CA LEU A 122 12.36 -13.81 44.27
C LEU A 122 13.10 -12.64 44.93
N GLN A 123 14.00 -12.01 44.17
CA GLN A 123 14.65 -10.75 44.53
C GLN A 123 13.72 -9.53 44.37
N VAL A 124 12.62 -9.69 43.64
CA VAL A 124 11.61 -8.66 43.39
C VAL A 124 10.22 -9.22 43.67
N LEU A 125 9.28 -8.35 44.06
CA LEU A 125 7.90 -8.79 44.25
C LEU A 125 7.31 -9.28 42.92
N PRO A 126 6.43 -10.30 42.93
CA PRO A 126 5.76 -10.76 41.70
C PRO A 126 5.02 -9.63 40.95
N ALA A 127 4.46 -8.65 41.67
CA ALA A 127 3.78 -7.51 41.07
C ALA A 127 4.73 -6.59 40.28
N ASP A 128 6.01 -6.55 40.66
CA ASP A 128 7.06 -5.72 40.06
C ASP A 128 7.84 -6.49 38.98
N PHE A 129 7.39 -7.69 38.61
CA PHE A 129 8.04 -8.51 37.60
C PHE A 129 7.92 -7.92 36.17
N GLY A 130 7.02 -6.94 35.96
CA GLY A 130 6.84 -6.18 34.72
C GLY A 130 5.84 -6.78 33.72
N VAL A 131 5.19 -7.89 34.08
CA VAL A 131 4.27 -8.61 33.18
C VAL A 131 3.04 -7.77 32.84
N ARG A 132 2.45 -7.11 33.83
CA ARG A 132 1.22 -6.34 33.67
C ARG A 132 1.40 -5.19 32.67
N GLU A 133 2.51 -4.48 32.77
CA GLU A 133 2.90 -3.37 31.92
C GLU A 133 3.15 -3.86 30.48
N ALA A 134 3.86 -4.98 30.34
CA ALA A 134 4.08 -5.62 29.03
C ALA A 134 2.75 -5.99 28.35
N LYS A 135 1.82 -6.63 29.08
CA LYS A 135 0.49 -6.97 28.55
C LYS A 135 -0.33 -5.74 28.19
N GLN A 136 -0.22 -4.65 28.94
CA GLN A 136 -0.92 -3.41 28.63
C GLN A 136 -0.46 -2.83 27.29
N GLU A 137 0.84 -2.83 27.02
CA GLU A 137 1.40 -2.37 25.75
C GLU A 137 1.01 -3.29 24.58
N LEU A 138 0.97 -4.62 24.80
CA LEU A 138 0.47 -5.57 23.81
C LEU A 138 -1.00 -5.31 23.47
N LYS A 139 -1.85 -5.05 24.47
CA LYS A 139 -3.26 -4.70 24.28
C LYS A 139 -3.44 -3.39 23.50
N ARG A 140 -2.56 -2.41 23.75
CA ARG A 140 -2.49 -1.14 23.01
C ARG A 140 -1.93 -1.29 21.60
N LYS A 141 -1.41 -2.47 21.25
CA LYS A 141 -0.72 -2.74 19.97
C LYS A 141 0.51 -1.86 19.76
N ASN A 142 1.12 -1.41 20.86
CA ASN A 142 2.34 -0.62 20.86
C ASN A 142 3.54 -1.57 20.87
N VAL A 143 4.15 -1.81 19.70
CA VAL A 143 5.21 -2.82 19.58
C VAL A 143 6.48 -2.37 20.29
N GLU A 144 6.82 -1.08 20.18
CA GLU A 144 7.99 -0.47 20.79
C GLU A 144 7.89 -0.49 22.32
N GLY A 145 6.72 -0.10 22.85
CA GLY A 145 6.43 -0.19 24.28
C GLY A 145 6.43 -1.64 24.78
N SER A 146 5.81 -2.55 24.04
CA SER A 146 5.77 -3.97 24.40
C SER A 146 7.18 -4.56 24.45
N TRP A 147 8.02 -4.28 23.45
CA TRP A 147 9.40 -4.76 23.40
C TRP A 147 10.22 -4.29 24.61
N MET A 148 10.13 -3.01 24.95
CA MET A 148 10.84 -2.45 26.11
C MET A 148 10.42 -3.14 27.42
N ARG A 149 9.11 -3.33 27.62
CA ARG A 149 8.56 -3.97 28.82
C ARG A 149 8.86 -5.48 28.87
N ILE A 150 8.81 -6.17 27.75
CA ILE A 150 9.16 -7.60 27.71
C ILE A 150 10.65 -7.79 28.01
N LYS A 151 11.54 -6.89 27.57
CA LYS A 151 12.96 -6.94 27.98
C LYS A 151 13.17 -6.81 29.49
N GLU A 152 12.36 -5.99 30.14
CA GLU A 152 12.36 -5.87 31.60
C GLU A 152 11.95 -7.20 32.26
N VAL A 153 10.89 -7.84 31.75
CA VAL A 153 10.48 -9.19 32.17
C VAL A 153 11.59 -10.22 31.93
N GLU A 154 12.22 -10.25 30.74
CA GLU A 154 13.33 -11.16 30.41
C GLU A 154 14.51 -10.98 31.38
N LYS A 155 14.83 -9.73 31.76
CA LYS A 155 15.87 -9.43 32.76
C LYS A 155 15.48 -9.97 34.14
N ASN A 156 14.23 -9.81 34.55
CA ASN A 156 13.74 -10.33 35.83
C ASN A 156 13.72 -11.86 35.85
N ILE A 157 13.41 -12.52 34.73
CA ILE A 157 13.56 -13.97 34.57
C ILE A 157 15.01 -14.38 34.77
N ALA A 158 15.95 -13.74 34.07
CA ALA A 158 17.37 -14.08 34.17
C ALA A 158 17.92 -13.89 35.60
N THR A 159 17.55 -12.79 36.25
CA THR A 159 17.97 -12.48 37.63
C THR A 159 17.44 -13.50 38.65
N ASN A 160 16.25 -14.04 38.42
CA ASN A 160 15.56 -14.93 39.35
C ASN A 160 15.47 -16.38 38.87
N LEU A 161 16.32 -16.77 37.90
CA LEU A 161 16.17 -18.04 37.18
C LEU A 161 16.20 -19.25 38.13
N VAL A 162 17.08 -19.24 39.13
CA VAL A 162 17.21 -20.33 40.12
C VAL A 162 15.92 -20.50 40.93
N ALA A 163 15.35 -19.41 41.43
CA ALA A 163 14.09 -19.42 42.19
C ALA A 163 12.90 -19.88 41.32
N LEU A 164 12.86 -19.44 40.07
CA LEU A 164 11.83 -19.87 39.12
C LEU A 164 11.96 -21.36 38.78
N GLN A 165 13.18 -21.85 38.52
CA GLN A 165 13.45 -23.26 38.23
C GLN A 165 13.12 -24.17 39.41
N ALA A 166 13.33 -23.71 40.65
CA ALA A 166 12.91 -24.44 41.85
C ALA A 166 11.38 -24.68 41.91
N LYS A 167 10.58 -23.87 41.19
CA LYS A 167 9.12 -24.05 41.05
C LYS A 167 8.71 -24.69 39.72
N GLY A 168 9.67 -25.20 38.95
CA GLY A 168 9.45 -25.91 37.68
C GLY A 168 9.30 -25.02 36.46
N TYR A 169 9.92 -23.83 36.46
CA TYR A 169 10.01 -22.98 35.28
C TYR A 169 10.86 -23.64 34.18
N PRO A 170 10.31 -23.92 32.98
CA PRO A 170 11.06 -24.52 31.89
C PRO A 170 11.88 -23.45 31.14
N ALA A 171 13.15 -23.75 30.83
CA ALA A 171 14.05 -22.82 30.14
C ALA A 171 13.52 -22.42 28.76
N GLU A 172 12.79 -23.33 28.11
CA GLU A 172 12.17 -23.14 26.80
C GLU A 172 11.15 -22.00 26.80
N LEU A 173 10.49 -21.71 27.94
CA LEU A 173 9.53 -20.61 28.03
C LEU A 173 10.21 -19.25 27.84
N GLY A 174 11.35 -19.04 28.49
CA GLY A 174 12.13 -17.81 28.37
C GLY A 174 12.68 -17.63 26.96
N LEU A 175 13.15 -18.72 26.36
CA LEU A 175 13.62 -18.72 24.97
C LEU A 175 12.49 -18.39 23.99
N GLU A 176 11.33 -19.04 24.11
CA GLU A 176 10.18 -18.81 23.24
C GLU A 176 9.68 -17.35 23.34
N LEU A 177 9.65 -16.79 24.56
CA LEU A 177 9.29 -15.39 24.79
C LEU A 177 10.27 -14.46 24.05
N HIS A 178 11.57 -14.72 24.16
CA HIS A 178 12.61 -13.95 23.49
C HIS A 178 12.49 -14.01 21.96
N GLU A 179 12.35 -15.21 21.41
CA GLU A 179 12.23 -15.43 19.97
C GLU A 179 10.98 -14.75 19.38
N LEU A 180 9.82 -14.89 20.04
CA LEU A 180 8.59 -14.25 19.60
C LEU A 180 8.67 -12.74 19.70
N THR A 181 9.32 -12.21 20.74
CA THR A 181 9.55 -10.77 20.89
C THR A 181 10.44 -10.24 19.77
N GLY A 182 11.55 -10.92 19.46
CA GLY A 182 12.40 -10.60 18.32
C GLY A 182 11.68 -10.71 16.97
N LYS A 183 10.79 -11.69 16.82
CA LYS A 183 9.95 -11.83 15.62
C LYS A 183 8.97 -10.66 15.48
N MET A 184 8.33 -10.24 16.56
CA MET A 184 7.40 -9.10 16.59
C MET A 184 8.09 -7.80 16.16
N THR A 185 9.30 -7.53 16.64
CA THR A 185 10.06 -6.31 16.29
C THR A 185 10.49 -6.31 14.83
N ARG A 186 11.01 -7.44 14.31
CA ARG A 186 11.33 -7.59 12.88
C ARG A 186 10.12 -7.32 11.98
N MET A 187 8.95 -7.86 12.34
CA MET A 187 7.71 -7.60 11.60
C MET A 187 7.29 -6.12 11.63
N ASN A 188 7.59 -5.39 12.71
CA ASN A 188 7.32 -3.96 12.79
C ASN A 188 8.21 -3.16 11.82
N LEU A 189 9.50 -3.50 11.75
CA LEU A 189 10.44 -2.89 10.80
C LEU A 189 10.01 -3.17 9.34
N GLN A 190 9.68 -4.43 9.03
CA GLN A 190 9.17 -4.81 7.70
C GLN A 190 7.92 -4.00 7.32
N LYS A 191 7.00 -3.78 8.26
CA LYS A 191 5.80 -2.96 8.01
C LYS A 191 6.15 -1.50 7.67
N VAL A 192 7.15 -0.91 8.34
CA VAL A 192 7.61 0.45 8.05
C VAL A 192 8.20 0.53 6.64
N GLU A 193 9.06 -0.43 6.29
CA GLU A 193 9.64 -0.55 4.94
C GLU A 193 8.56 -0.64 3.87
N MET A 194 7.55 -1.49 4.05
CA MET A 194 6.43 -1.64 3.12
C MET A 194 5.62 -0.36 2.95
N ILE A 195 5.44 0.44 4.00
CA ILE A 195 4.77 1.75 3.91
C ILE A 195 5.59 2.69 3.04
N SER A 196 6.92 2.71 3.23
CA SER A 196 7.84 3.52 2.41
C SER A 196 7.80 3.09 0.94
N ARG A 197 7.97 1.78 0.68
CA ARG A 197 7.90 1.19 -0.66
C ARG A 197 6.58 1.50 -1.36
N ARG A 198 5.45 1.41 -0.65
CA ARG A 198 4.14 1.79 -1.20
C ARG A 198 4.09 3.25 -1.62
N LYS A 199 4.61 4.17 -0.80
CA LYS A 199 4.63 5.61 -1.14
C LYS A 199 5.49 5.86 -2.38
N GLN A 200 6.67 5.26 -2.44
CA GLN A 200 7.57 5.35 -3.59
C GLN A 200 6.90 4.82 -4.85
N LEU A 201 6.26 3.66 -4.79
CA LEU A 201 5.56 3.08 -5.94
C LEU A 201 4.42 3.97 -6.44
N VAL A 202 3.63 4.57 -5.53
CA VAL A 202 2.58 5.53 -5.92
C VAL A 202 3.16 6.72 -6.66
N ILE A 203 4.27 7.30 -6.17
CA ILE A 203 4.94 8.44 -6.80
C ILE A 203 5.51 8.03 -8.17
N GLN A 204 6.21 6.90 -8.25
CA GLN A 204 6.79 6.39 -9.49
C GLN A 204 5.72 6.12 -10.55
N ASN A 205 4.64 5.43 -10.18
CA ASN A 205 3.51 5.18 -11.07
C ASN A 205 2.91 6.51 -11.55
N HIS A 206 2.77 7.49 -10.66
CA HIS A 206 2.24 8.80 -11.02
C HIS A 206 3.11 9.53 -12.05
N ILE A 207 4.43 9.57 -11.83
CA ILE A 207 5.39 10.16 -12.77
C ILE A 207 5.27 9.49 -14.14
N GLN A 208 5.14 8.16 -14.17
CA GLN A 208 4.98 7.41 -15.41
C GLN A 208 3.69 7.79 -16.16
N TYR A 209 2.55 7.87 -15.46
CA TYR A 209 1.29 8.33 -16.07
C TYR A 209 1.38 9.77 -16.58
N GLN A 210 2.04 10.67 -15.83
CA GLN A 210 2.24 12.05 -16.26
C GLN A 210 3.08 12.14 -17.54
N ARG A 211 4.16 11.37 -17.65
CA ARG A 211 4.99 11.31 -18.87
C ARG A 211 4.18 10.84 -20.07
N LEU A 212 3.45 9.74 -19.93
CA LEU A 212 2.60 9.24 -21.00
C LEU A 212 1.53 10.28 -21.40
N TRP A 213 0.97 10.98 -20.43
CA TRP A 213 -0.01 12.03 -20.69
C TRP A 213 0.57 13.20 -21.50
N GLN A 214 1.82 13.60 -21.25
CA GLN A 214 2.45 14.65 -22.06
C GLN A 214 2.57 14.22 -23.52
N TYR A 215 2.96 12.98 -23.80
CA TYR A 215 2.98 12.47 -25.17
C TYR A 215 1.58 12.44 -25.81
N ILE A 216 0.55 12.06 -25.04
CA ILE A 216 -0.84 12.09 -25.52
C ILE A 216 -1.25 13.52 -25.92
N LEU A 217 -0.94 14.51 -25.08
CA LEU A 217 -1.24 15.92 -25.36
C LEU A 217 -0.48 16.41 -26.59
N GLU A 218 0.81 16.15 -26.66
CA GLU A 218 1.68 16.57 -27.75
C GLU A 218 1.21 16.00 -29.10
N ILE A 219 1.01 14.67 -29.18
CA ILE A 219 0.56 14.02 -30.43
C ILE A 219 -0.84 14.52 -30.80
N SER A 220 -1.74 14.70 -29.83
CA SER A 220 -3.08 15.24 -30.09
C SER A 220 -3.04 16.67 -30.64
N ASP A 221 -2.29 17.56 -29.99
CA ASP A 221 -2.23 18.97 -30.35
C ASP A 221 -1.56 19.18 -31.71
N ILE A 222 -0.44 18.49 -31.95
CA ILE A 222 0.27 18.56 -33.23
C ILE A 222 -0.54 17.85 -34.31
N GLY A 223 -1.12 16.69 -34.04
CA GLY A 223 -1.97 15.97 -34.98
C GLY A 223 -3.15 16.81 -35.49
N LYS A 224 -3.86 17.50 -34.60
CA LYS A 224 -4.93 18.46 -34.98
C LYS A 224 -4.39 19.60 -35.85
N LEU A 225 -3.17 20.06 -35.59
CA LEU A 225 -2.55 21.17 -36.31
C LEU A 225 -2.14 20.75 -37.72
N VAL A 226 -1.37 19.67 -37.86
CA VAL A 226 -0.85 19.18 -39.14
C VAL A 226 -1.98 18.67 -40.04
N MET A 227 -3.05 18.12 -39.46
CA MET A 227 -4.22 17.63 -40.18
C MET A 227 -5.28 18.70 -40.45
N ARG A 228 -5.05 19.97 -40.09
CA ARG A 228 -6.04 21.04 -40.27
C ARG A 228 -6.66 21.11 -41.68
N PRO A 229 -5.91 20.89 -42.79
CA PRO A 229 -6.51 20.84 -44.13
C PRO A 229 -7.52 19.69 -44.29
N GLU A 230 -7.27 18.55 -43.66
CA GLU A 230 -8.12 17.36 -43.67
C GLU A 230 -8.98 17.28 -42.41
N ARG A 231 -10.06 18.07 -42.36
CA ARG A 231 -10.92 18.19 -41.15
C ARG A 231 -11.38 16.85 -40.56
N GLY A 232 -11.65 15.85 -41.42
CA GLY A 232 -11.98 14.49 -40.98
C GLY A 232 -10.87 13.88 -40.13
N LYS A 233 -9.63 13.83 -40.65
CA LYS A 233 -8.47 13.33 -39.92
C LYS A 233 -8.12 14.17 -38.70
N ALA A 234 -8.21 15.51 -38.77
CA ALA A 234 -7.97 16.37 -37.62
C ALA A 234 -8.89 16.06 -36.43
N SER A 235 -10.12 15.63 -36.71
CA SER A 235 -11.07 15.22 -35.68
C SER A 235 -10.69 13.92 -34.97
N GLU A 236 -9.94 13.03 -35.63
CA GLU A 236 -9.46 11.76 -35.06
C GLU A 236 -8.43 12.01 -33.94
N TYR A 237 -7.65 13.08 -34.04
CA TYR A 237 -6.69 13.49 -33.01
C TYR A 237 -7.32 14.22 -31.82
N GLN A 238 -8.62 14.52 -31.84
CA GLN A 238 -9.28 15.15 -30.71
C GLN A 238 -9.45 14.16 -29.56
N LEU A 239 -8.92 14.50 -28.38
CA LEU A 239 -9.06 13.69 -27.16
C LEU A 239 -10.52 13.30 -26.86
N CYS A 240 -11.47 14.22 -27.02
CA CYS A 240 -12.89 13.88 -26.80
C CYS A 240 -13.42 12.79 -27.75
N ASN A 241 -12.92 12.71 -28.98
CA ASN A 241 -13.31 11.69 -29.95
C ASN A 241 -12.60 10.36 -29.68
N LEU A 242 -11.32 10.40 -29.32
CA LEU A 242 -10.58 9.22 -28.84
C LEU A 242 -11.27 8.61 -27.62
N LEU A 243 -11.68 9.45 -26.66
CA LEU A 243 -12.40 9.02 -25.47
C LEU A 243 -13.75 8.37 -25.80
N LYS A 244 -14.50 8.95 -26.74
CA LYS A 244 -15.73 8.32 -27.24
C LYS A 244 -15.44 6.97 -27.87
N HIS A 245 -14.35 6.86 -28.62
CA HIS A 245 -14.01 5.63 -29.33
C HIS A 245 -13.71 4.46 -28.37
N ILE A 246 -12.93 4.72 -27.31
CA ILE A 246 -12.56 3.69 -26.33
C ILE A 246 -13.72 3.32 -25.38
N ARG A 247 -14.71 4.20 -25.19
CA ARG A 247 -15.85 3.97 -24.28
C ARG A 247 -17.10 3.49 -25.00
N LYS A 248 -17.10 3.39 -26.33
CA LYS A 248 -18.21 2.77 -27.06
C LYS A 248 -18.27 1.29 -26.67
N PRO A 249 -19.43 0.78 -26.20
CA PRO A 249 -19.58 -0.64 -26.00
C PRO A 249 -19.44 -1.34 -27.35
N VAL A 250 -18.56 -2.33 -27.44
CA VAL A 250 -18.54 -3.25 -28.57
C VAL A 250 -19.83 -4.04 -28.50
N LEU A 251 -20.80 -3.71 -29.35
CA LEU A 251 -21.97 -4.57 -29.53
C LEU A 251 -21.46 -5.84 -30.18
N VAL A 252 -21.50 -6.96 -29.45
CA VAL A 252 -21.26 -8.28 -30.02
C VAL A 252 -22.48 -8.60 -30.87
N GLU A 253 -22.43 -8.26 -32.16
CA GLU A 253 -23.43 -8.70 -33.13
C GLU A 253 -23.21 -10.19 -33.41
N GLY A 254 -24.03 -11.06 -32.82
CA GLY A 254 -23.92 -12.50 -33.07
C GLY A 254 -24.69 -13.43 -32.13
N SER A 255 -25.95 -13.13 -31.78
CA SER A 255 -26.86 -14.14 -31.25
C SER A 255 -28.30 -13.90 -31.71
N SER A 256 -28.52 -13.98 -33.02
CA SER A 256 -29.82 -14.35 -33.62
C SER A 256 -29.50 -15.56 -34.51
N SER A 257 -29.95 -16.77 -34.24
CA SER A 257 -31.34 -17.20 -34.29
C SER A 257 -31.40 -18.68 -33.90
N ILE A 258 -32.34 -19.07 -33.04
CA ILE A 258 -32.82 -20.46 -32.96
C ILE A 258 -34.29 -20.37 -33.37
N PRO A 259 -34.69 -20.90 -34.55
CA PRO A 259 -36.09 -21.00 -34.90
C PRO A 259 -36.75 -22.15 -34.11
N GLU A 260 -38.04 -21.93 -33.81
CA GLU A 260 -38.95 -22.81 -33.07
C GLU A 260 -39.09 -24.23 -33.63
#